data_AF-A0A7V4GX21-F1
#
_entry.id   AF-A0A7V4GX21-F1
#
_cell.length_a   1.000
_cell.length_b   1.000
_cell.length_c   1.000
_cell.angle_alpha   90.00
_cell.angle_beta   90.00
_cell.angle_gamma   90.00
#
_symmetry.space_group_name_H-M   'P 1'
#
loop_
_entity.id
_entity.type
_entity.pdbx_description
1 polymer ?
#
loop_
_entity_poly.entity_id
_entity_poly.type
_entity_poly.pdbx_seq_one_letter_code
_entity_poly.pdbx_strand_id
1 'polypeptide(L)'
;MNFNLLMLCVTIYSFAYALELNSNTLAEALFWNKIEYFGISCIPAFFLLFVLRYTHNDAWLKNRTIPLFFVIPAITLVMHWNTHHHGLFYRNVHLEPIVGLSVLVFERGFFYWLHIVYINIAMLAGFIILFFSYRESQGYFRRQLKVLFLGAALPWIVFIFYIAGIGPKGIDLNPFGFMLMGLVIGYGLFFQRFLEITPVAFSAIFRNMREGVIIFDAGKRITGFNPALTQYFPFIKEQWIGVSAANLPVILNPLKNLL
;
A
#
# COMPACT_ATOMS: atom_id res chain seq x y z
N MET A 1 9.62 -3.91 -3.15
CA MET A 1 10.05 -3.07 -4.29
C MET A 1 8.95 -2.10 -4.74
N ASN A 2 7.73 -2.55 -5.03
CA ASN A 2 6.66 -1.68 -5.57
C ASN A 2 6.20 -0.55 -4.61
N PHE A 3 6.14 -0.81 -3.29
CA PHE A 3 5.77 0.22 -2.30
C PHE A 3 6.75 1.40 -2.27
N ASN A 4 8.06 1.14 -2.39
CA ASN A 4 9.08 2.19 -2.39
C ASN A 4 8.95 3.10 -3.62
N LEU A 5 8.60 2.52 -4.78
CA LEU A 5 8.35 3.27 -6.02
C LEU A 5 7.08 4.12 -5.91
N LEU A 6 6.01 3.58 -5.31
CA LEU A 6 4.82 4.35 -5.00
C LEU A 6 5.16 5.55 -4.10
N MET A 7 5.88 5.32 -3.01
CA MET A 7 6.30 6.38 -2.09
C MET A 7 7.21 7.39 -2.77
N LEU A 8 8.12 6.96 -3.65
CA LEU A 8 8.96 7.86 -4.44
C LEU A 8 8.11 8.78 -5.33
N CYS A 9 7.08 8.25 -6.00
CA CYS A 9 6.18 9.07 -6.82
C CYS A 9 5.41 10.09 -5.98
N VAL A 10 4.94 9.68 -4.79
CA VAL A 10 4.30 10.58 -3.80
C VAL A 10 5.28 11.66 -3.34
N THR A 11 6.54 11.31 -3.08
CA THR A 11 7.58 12.28 -2.70
C THR A 11 7.86 13.27 -3.81
N ILE A 12 8.04 12.80 -5.05
CA ILE A 12 8.25 13.66 -6.23
C ILE A 12 7.09 14.64 -6.39
N TYR A 13 5.85 14.14 -6.30
CA TYR A 13 4.65 14.96 -6.34
C TYR A 13 4.66 16.03 -5.24
N SER A 14 4.65 15.63 -3.97
CA SER A 14 4.51 16.56 -2.85
C SER A 14 5.65 17.59 -2.80
N PHE A 15 6.88 17.19 -3.17
CA PHE A 15 8.03 18.09 -3.21
C PHE A 15 7.94 19.09 -4.36
N ALA A 16 7.61 18.63 -5.58
CA ALA A 16 7.44 19.52 -6.72
C ALA A 16 6.30 20.51 -6.50
N TYR A 17 5.17 20.07 -5.95
CA TYR A 17 4.05 20.95 -5.62
C TYR A 17 4.42 22.03 -4.59
N ALA A 18 5.23 21.69 -3.59
CA ALA A 18 5.73 22.69 -2.63
C ALA A 18 6.59 23.78 -3.31
N LEU A 19 7.39 23.41 -4.31
CA LEU A 19 8.20 24.35 -5.09
C LEU A 19 7.37 25.14 -6.10
N GLU A 20 6.33 24.54 -6.68
CA GLU A 20 5.34 25.24 -7.49
C GLU A 20 4.67 26.38 -6.69
N LEU A 21 4.19 26.10 -5.48
CA LEU A 21 3.56 27.11 -4.62
C LEU A 21 4.50 28.26 -4.22
N ASN A 22 5.80 28.02 -4.21
CA ASN A 22 6.84 29.01 -3.90
C ASN A 22 7.37 29.73 -5.15
N SER A 23 6.83 29.42 -6.34
CA SER A 23 7.30 30.00 -7.59
C SER A 23 6.86 31.46 -7.71
N ASN A 24 7.78 32.31 -8.20
CA ASN A 24 7.49 33.74 -8.41
C ASN A 24 7.08 34.06 -9.84
N THR A 25 7.25 33.10 -10.76
CA THR A 25 6.93 33.27 -12.18
C THR A 25 6.15 32.07 -12.70
N LEU A 26 5.31 32.31 -13.73
CA LEU A 26 4.55 31.25 -14.37
C LEU A 26 5.45 30.16 -14.98
N ALA A 27 6.61 30.55 -15.53
CA ALA A 27 7.55 29.60 -16.13
C ALA A 27 8.14 28.64 -15.09
N GLU A 28 8.48 29.15 -13.91
CA GLU A 28 8.97 28.36 -12.78
C GLU A 28 7.89 27.42 -12.25
N ALA A 29 6.67 27.92 -12.05
CA ALA A 29 5.53 27.12 -11.62
C ALA A 29 5.24 25.98 -12.61
N LEU A 30 5.21 26.27 -13.90
CA LEU A 30 5.01 25.26 -14.96
C LEU A 30 6.14 24.22 -15.02
N PHE A 31 7.39 24.62 -14.72
CA PHE A 31 8.50 23.67 -14.65
C PHE A 31 8.29 22.67 -13.51
N TRP A 32 7.98 23.16 -12.30
CA TRP A 32 7.66 22.28 -11.17
C TRP A 32 6.42 21.44 -11.42
N ASN A 33 5.39 22.01 -12.06
CA ASN A 33 4.19 21.28 -12.45
C ASN A 33 4.49 20.08 -13.38
N LYS A 34 5.48 20.19 -14.28
CA LYS A 34 5.91 19.06 -15.13
C LYS A 34 6.54 17.93 -14.33
N ILE A 35 7.30 18.26 -13.28
CA ILE A 35 7.91 17.28 -12.37
C ILE A 35 6.82 16.68 -11.47
N GLU A 36 5.88 17.50 -11.01
CA GLU A 36 4.72 17.09 -10.24
C GLU A 36 3.93 15.98 -10.97
N TYR A 37 3.63 16.21 -12.26
CA TYR A 37 2.91 15.27 -13.10
C TYR A 37 3.64 13.95 -13.34
N PHE A 38 4.97 13.95 -13.28
CA PHE A 38 5.75 12.71 -13.30
C PHE A 38 5.40 11.82 -12.11
N GLY A 39 5.32 12.39 -10.91
CA GLY A 39 4.85 11.70 -9.72
C GLY A 39 3.38 11.29 -9.84
N ILE A 40 2.50 12.27 -10.08
CA ILE A 40 1.04 12.06 -10.13
C ILE A 40 0.67 10.92 -11.08
N SER A 41 1.20 10.96 -12.30
CA SER A 41 0.81 10.02 -13.35
C SER A 41 1.06 8.56 -12.97
N CYS A 42 2.13 8.29 -12.23
CA CYS A 42 2.59 6.94 -11.92
C CYS A 42 2.01 6.36 -10.61
N ILE A 43 1.50 7.20 -9.70
CA ILE A 43 0.90 6.80 -8.41
C ILE A 43 -0.17 5.69 -8.57
N PRO A 44 -1.24 5.86 -9.38
CA PRO A 44 -2.28 4.83 -9.53
C PRO A 44 -1.74 3.49 -10.05
N ALA A 45 -0.79 3.53 -10.99
CA ALA A 45 -0.16 2.32 -11.54
C ALA A 45 0.63 1.57 -10.46
N PHE A 46 1.50 2.28 -9.72
CA PHE A 46 2.29 1.69 -8.66
C PHE A 46 1.45 1.24 -7.47
N PHE A 47 0.36 1.94 -7.16
CA PHE A 47 -0.60 1.52 -6.14
C PHE A 47 -1.21 0.16 -6.49
N LEU A 48 -1.73 0.00 -7.71
CA LEU A 48 -2.28 -1.28 -8.17
C LEU A 48 -1.23 -2.40 -8.16
N LEU A 49 -0.04 -2.16 -8.70
CA LEU A 49 1.05 -3.14 -8.69
C LEU A 49 1.50 -3.51 -7.28
N PHE A 50 1.44 -2.56 -6.34
CA PHE A 50 1.71 -2.82 -4.94
C PHE A 50 0.60 -3.68 -4.33
N VAL A 51 -0.67 -3.33 -4.50
CA VAL A 51 -1.82 -4.09 -3.96
C VAL A 51 -1.84 -5.52 -4.50
N LEU A 52 -1.69 -5.71 -5.81
CA LEU A 52 -1.65 -7.03 -6.43
C LEU A 52 -0.55 -7.90 -5.84
N ARG A 53 0.64 -7.33 -5.64
CA ARG A 53 1.78 -8.07 -5.09
C ARG A 53 1.63 -8.33 -3.60
N TYR A 54 1.07 -7.38 -2.86
CA TYR A 54 0.84 -7.50 -1.43
C TYR A 54 -0.23 -8.55 -1.10
N THR A 55 -1.20 -8.74 -1.99
CA THR A 55 -2.28 -9.74 -1.87
C THR A 55 -1.98 -11.05 -2.59
N HIS A 56 -0.74 -11.26 -3.06
CA HIS A 56 -0.30 -12.47 -3.76
C HIS A 56 -1.09 -12.83 -5.04
N ASN A 57 -1.62 -11.82 -5.73
CA ASN A 57 -2.32 -11.98 -7.01
C ASN A 57 -1.34 -12.02 -8.20
N ASP A 58 -0.36 -12.93 -8.14
CA ASP A 58 0.79 -12.99 -9.06
C ASP A 58 0.41 -13.29 -10.51
N ALA A 59 -0.77 -13.86 -10.76
CA ALA A 59 -1.28 -14.14 -12.11
C ALA A 59 -1.35 -12.87 -12.99
N TRP A 60 -1.58 -11.71 -12.37
CA TRP A 60 -1.64 -10.40 -13.03
C TRP A 60 -0.29 -9.69 -13.15
N LEU A 61 0.75 -10.20 -12.46
CA LEU A 61 2.08 -9.60 -12.39
C LEU A 61 3.09 -10.25 -13.36
N LYS A 62 2.61 -10.64 -14.55
CA LYS A 62 3.48 -11.15 -15.60
C LYS A 62 4.27 -9.99 -16.22
N ASN A 63 5.52 -10.23 -16.62
CA ASN A 63 6.35 -9.20 -17.26
C ASN A 63 5.70 -8.54 -18.49
N ARG A 64 4.76 -9.23 -19.14
CA ARG A 64 4.00 -8.72 -20.29
C ARG A 64 2.84 -7.78 -19.91
N THR A 65 2.26 -7.93 -18.71
CA THR A 65 1.10 -7.13 -18.26
C THR A 65 1.51 -5.88 -17.50
N ILE A 66 2.67 -5.88 -16.83
CA ILE A 66 3.15 -4.73 -16.06
C ILE A 66 3.21 -3.42 -16.90
N PRO A 67 3.73 -3.41 -18.15
CA PRO A 67 3.76 -2.19 -18.95
C PRO A 67 2.37 -1.61 -19.26
N LEU A 68 1.32 -2.44 -19.29
CA LEU A 68 -0.04 -1.99 -19.59
C LEU A 68 -0.58 -1.02 -18.55
N PHE A 69 -0.17 -1.15 -17.28
CA PHE A 69 -0.55 -0.21 -16.22
C PHE A 69 0.01 1.20 -16.49
N PHE A 70 1.07 1.34 -17.28
CA PHE A 70 1.75 2.61 -17.55
C PHE A 70 1.36 3.27 -18.88
N VAL A 71 0.47 2.67 -19.66
CA VAL A 71 0.02 3.24 -20.95
C VAL A 71 -0.67 4.60 -20.74
N ILE A 72 -1.66 4.66 -19.84
CA ILE A 72 -2.34 5.93 -19.54
C ILE A 72 -1.38 6.95 -18.88
N PRO A 73 -0.56 6.58 -17.86
CA PRO A 73 0.47 7.47 -17.33
C PRO A 73 1.40 8.07 -18.40
N ALA A 74 1.87 7.26 -19.36
CA ALA A 74 2.73 7.73 -20.44
C ALA A 74 2.00 8.73 -21.36
N ILE A 75 0.74 8.43 -21.73
CA ILE A 75 -0.09 9.37 -22.50
C ILE A 75 -0.28 10.67 -21.72
N THR A 76 -0.62 10.60 -20.42
CA THR A 76 -0.78 11.77 -19.56
C THR A 76 0.47 12.64 -19.56
N LEU A 77 1.66 12.06 -19.41
CA LEU A 77 2.91 12.82 -19.43
C LEU A 77 3.18 13.51 -20.76
N VAL A 78 3.02 12.77 -21.87
CA VAL A 78 3.23 13.33 -23.22
C VAL A 78 2.25 14.48 -23.47
N MET A 79 0.97 14.31 -23.15
CA MET A 79 -0.05 15.33 -23.40
C MET A 79 0.07 16.53 -22.44
N HIS A 80 0.49 16.31 -21.19
CA HIS A 80 0.73 17.40 -20.24
C HIS A 80 1.94 18.24 -20.63
N TRP A 81 3.10 17.60 -20.89
CA TRP A 81 4.33 18.31 -21.22
C TRP A 81 4.24 19.12 -22.51
N ASN A 82 3.41 18.68 -23.46
CA ASN A 82 3.18 19.36 -24.74
C ASN A 82 1.92 20.25 -24.74
N THR A 83 1.29 20.50 -23.58
CA THR A 83 -0.01 21.18 -23.54
C THR A 83 0.00 22.58 -24.17
N HIS A 84 1.14 23.27 -24.20
CA HIS A 84 1.30 24.57 -24.84
C HIS A 84 1.01 24.55 -26.35
N HIS A 85 1.16 23.41 -27.02
CA HIS A 85 0.96 23.29 -28.47
C HIS A 85 -0.49 23.07 -28.87
N HIS A 86 -1.32 22.48 -27.99
CA HIS A 86 -2.65 21.98 -28.38
C HIS A 86 -3.76 22.29 -27.38
N GLY A 87 -3.45 22.64 -26.12
CA GLY A 87 -4.45 22.98 -25.10
C GLY A 87 -5.42 21.83 -24.78
N LEU A 88 -5.00 20.57 -24.92
CA LEU A 88 -5.85 19.38 -24.71
C LEU A 88 -5.71 18.81 -23.30
N PHE A 89 -4.67 19.23 -22.57
CA PHE A 89 -4.48 18.87 -21.17
C PHE A 89 -4.89 20.03 -20.27
N TYR A 90 -4.26 21.19 -20.45
CA TYR A 90 -4.61 22.45 -19.80
C TYR A 90 -4.90 23.57 -20.81
N ARG A 91 -5.79 24.49 -20.43
CA ARG A 91 -6.08 25.73 -21.14
C ARG A 91 -6.05 26.91 -20.18
N ASN A 92 -5.84 28.12 -20.70
CA ASN A 92 -5.86 29.38 -19.94
C ASN A 92 -5.03 29.33 -18.65
N VAL A 93 -3.80 28.80 -18.75
CA VAL A 93 -2.92 28.62 -17.58
C VAL A 93 -2.35 29.96 -17.14
N HIS A 94 -2.55 30.33 -15.89
CA HIS A 94 -2.03 31.57 -15.28
C HIS A 94 -1.81 31.39 -13.78
N LEU A 95 -1.09 32.33 -13.16
CA LEU A 95 -0.93 32.39 -11.71
C LEU A 95 -1.97 33.33 -11.11
N GLU A 96 -2.67 32.87 -10.08
CA GLU A 96 -3.49 33.71 -9.20
C GLU A 96 -2.86 33.78 -7.80
N PRO A 97 -2.70 34.98 -7.20
CA PRO A 97 -2.25 35.09 -5.82
C PRO A 97 -3.41 34.75 -4.86
N ILE A 98 -3.25 33.71 -4.05
CA ILE A 98 -4.26 33.23 -3.10
C ILE A 98 -3.62 33.07 -1.72
N VAL A 99 -4.06 33.88 -0.75
CA VAL A 99 -3.57 33.84 0.66
C VAL A 99 -2.03 33.90 0.74
N GLY A 100 -1.40 34.75 -0.07
CA GLY A 100 0.06 34.93 -0.10
C GLY A 100 0.85 33.84 -0.83
N LEU A 101 0.16 32.89 -1.48
CA LEU A 101 0.78 31.86 -2.34
C LEU A 101 0.50 32.16 -3.82
N SER A 102 1.45 31.79 -4.68
CA SER A 102 1.25 31.77 -6.14
C SER A 102 0.61 30.46 -6.55
N VAL A 103 -0.65 30.50 -6.96
CA VAL A 103 -1.42 29.29 -7.27
C VAL A 103 -1.63 29.16 -8.78
N LEU A 104 -1.33 27.99 -9.32
CA LEU A 104 -1.52 27.69 -10.74
C LEU A 104 -3.00 27.40 -11.02
N VAL A 105 -3.61 28.24 -11.85
CA VAL A 105 -5.01 28.12 -12.26
C VAL A 105 -5.08 27.77 -13.74
N PHE A 106 -5.91 26.79 -14.07
CA PHE A 106 -6.07 26.27 -15.42
C PHE A 106 -7.46 25.68 -15.65
N GLU A 107 -7.88 25.67 -16.89
CA GLU A 107 -9.04 24.91 -17.35
C GLU A 107 -8.63 23.47 -17.73
N ARG A 108 -9.46 22.52 -17.31
CA ARG A 108 -9.20 21.08 -17.47
C ARG A 108 -9.61 20.60 -18.86
N GLY A 109 -8.64 20.14 -19.65
CA GLY A 109 -8.85 19.58 -20.98
C GLY A 109 -9.24 18.09 -20.96
N PHE A 110 -9.43 17.51 -22.16
CA PHE A 110 -9.85 16.12 -22.32
C PHE A 110 -8.90 15.10 -21.65
N PHE A 111 -7.59 15.24 -21.86
CA PHE A 111 -6.62 14.27 -21.33
C PHE A 111 -6.45 14.35 -19.81
N TYR A 112 -6.78 15.49 -19.20
CA TYR A 112 -6.87 15.62 -17.75
C TYR A 112 -7.99 14.73 -17.20
N TRP A 113 -9.18 14.79 -17.81
CA TRP A 113 -10.30 13.93 -17.41
C TRP A 113 -10.03 12.44 -17.70
N LEU A 114 -9.36 12.12 -18.81
CA LEU A 114 -8.92 10.75 -19.08
C LEU A 114 -8.02 10.22 -17.95
N HIS A 115 -7.08 11.04 -17.47
CA HIS A 115 -6.21 10.66 -16.36
C HIS A 115 -7.00 10.48 -15.05
N ILE A 116 -7.96 11.35 -14.76
CA ILE A 116 -8.86 11.22 -13.60
C ILE A 116 -9.64 9.91 -13.63
N VAL A 117 -10.20 9.54 -14.79
CA VAL A 117 -10.93 8.28 -14.95
C VAL A 117 -10.00 7.10 -14.64
N TYR A 118 -8.77 7.15 -15.15
CA TYR A 118 -7.76 6.13 -14.87
C TYR A 118 -7.39 6.04 -13.39
N ILE A 119 -7.16 7.16 -12.70
CA ILE A 119 -6.92 7.18 -11.25
C ILE A 119 -8.06 6.50 -10.50
N ASN A 120 -9.32 6.87 -10.81
CA ASN A 120 -10.47 6.33 -10.11
C ASN A 120 -10.67 4.83 -10.36
N ILE A 121 -10.49 4.36 -11.61
CA ILE A 121 -10.55 2.93 -11.93
C ILE A 121 -9.45 2.18 -11.18
N ALA A 122 -8.22 2.70 -11.17
CA ALA A 122 -7.09 2.06 -10.51
C ALA A 122 -7.29 1.98 -8.99
N MET A 123 -7.72 3.08 -8.36
CA MET A 123 -8.01 3.13 -6.94
C MET A 123 -9.15 2.19 -6.56
N LEU A 124 -10.27 2.22 -7.30
CA LEU A 124 -11.40 1.35 -7.06
C LEU A 124 -11.03 -0.13 -7.20
N ALA A 125 -10.30 -0.50 -8.26
CA ALA A 125 -9.82 -1.87 -8.44
C ALA A 125 -8.90 -2.30 -7.29
N GLY A 126 -7.99 -1.42 -6.84
CA GLY A 126 -7.14 -1.68 -5.68
C GLY A 126 -7.95 -1.89 -4.39
N PHE A 127 -8.97 -1.06 -4.13
CA PHE A 127 -9.84 -1.23 -2.97
C PHE A 127 -10.66 -2.52 -3.03
N ILE A 128 -11.17 -2.89 -4.21
CA ILE A 128 -11.89 -4.15 -4.41
C ILE A 128 -10.99 -5.34 -4.08
N ILE A 129 -9.75 -5.35 -4.58
CA ILE A 129 -8.77 -6.40 -4.29
C ILE A 129 -8.48 -6.47 -2.78
N LEU A 130 -8.17 -5.32 -2.16
CA LEU A 130 -7.92 -5.25 -0.71
C LEU A 130 -9.11 -5.74 0.11
N PHE A 131 -10.33 -5.40 -0.31
CA PHE A 131 -11.56 -5.81 0.37
C PHE A 131 -11.77 -7.33 0.31
N PHE A 132 -11.63 -7.94 -0.87
CA PHE A 132 -11.77 -9.40 -1.01
C PHE A 132 -10.67 -10.13 -0.24
N SER A 133 -9.41 -9.71 -0.37
CA SER A 133 -8.32 -10.29 0.43
C SER A 133 -8.56 -10.11 1.93
N TYR A 134 -9.14 -8.99 2.37
CA TYR A 134 -9.48 -8.78 3.78
C TYR A 134 -10.55 -9.76 4.28
N ARG A 135 -11.53 -10.10 3.44
CA ARG A 135 -12.58 -11.07 3.80
C ARG A 135 -12.06 -12.49 3.95
N GLU A 136 -11.08 -12.87 3.13
CA GLU A 136 -10.48 -14.21 3.13
C GLU A 136 -9.37 -14.38 4.18
N SER A 137 -8.78 -13.27 4.63
CA SER A 137 -7.66 -13.28 5.56
C SER A 137 -8.09 -13.38 7.02
N GLN A 138 -7.21 -13.92 7.87
CA GLN A 138 -7.41 -14.01 9.32
C GLN A 138 -6.21 -13.47 10.09
N GLY A 139 -6.41 -13.20 11.38
CA GLY A 139 -5.35 -12.81 12.31
C GLY A 139 -4.60 -11.56 11.89
N TYR A 140 -3.27 -11.67 11.83
CA TYR A 140 -2.37 -10.55 11.64
C TYR A 140 -2.48 -9.91 10.24
N PHE A 141 -2.50 -10.73 9.18
CA PHE A 141 -2.58 -10.25 7.80
C PHE A 141 -3.89 -9.46 7.54
N ARG A 142 -5.00 -9.87 8.17
CA ARG A 142 -6.27 -9.13 8.10
C ARG A 142 -6.17 -7.72 8.69
N ARG A 143 -5.44 -7.54 9.80
CA ARG A 143 -5.21 -6.21 10.40
C ARG A 143 -4.35 -5.35 9.48
N GLN A 144 -3.34 -5.93 8.85
CA GLN A 144 -2.49 -5.22 7.90
C GLN A 144 -3.28 -4.71 6.68
N LEU A 145 -4.14 -5.55 6.09
CA LEU A 145 -5.02 -5.16 4.99
C LEU A 145 -5.97 -4.04 5.41
N LYS A 146 -6.51 -4.07 6.64
CA LYS A 146 -7.34 -3.00 7.17
C LYS A 146 -6.57 -1.67 7.25
N VAL A 147 -5.35 -1.69 7.77
CA VAL A 147 -4.50 -0.48 7.84
C VAL A 147 -4.22 0.04 6.43
N LEU A 148 -3.92 -0.84 5.48
CA LEU A 148 -3.63 -0.45 4.11
C LEU A 148 -4.85 0.16 3.41
N PHE A 149 -6.03 -0.44 3.61
CA PHE A 149 -7.29 0.05 3.10
C PHE A 149 -7.60 1.45 3.66
N LEU A 150 -7.53 1.61 4.99
CA LEU A 150 -7.80 2.91 5.62
C LEU A 150 -6.77 3.98 5.24
N GLY A 151 -5.49 3.61 5.16
CA GLY A 151 -4.42 4.50 4.75
C GLY A 151 -4.60 5.00 3.32
N ALA A 152 -4.89 4.10 2.38
CA ALA A 152 -5.11 4.46 0.97
C ALA A 152 -6.42 5.24 0.74
N ALA A 153 -7.44 5.03 1.58
CA ALA A 153 -8.72 5.74 1.47
C ALA A 153 -8.57 7.26 1.70
N LEU A 154 -7.66 7.67 2.58
CA LEU A 154 -7.45 9.08 2.92
C LEU A 154 -7.09 9.96 1.71
N PRO A 155 -6.00 9.70 0.95
CA PRO A 155 -5.67 10.51 -0.21
C PRO A 155 -6.72 10.41 -1.31
N TRP A 156 -7.43 9.27 -1.43
CA TRP A 156 -8.49 9.14 -2.43
C TRP A 156 -9.71 9.99 -2.10
N ILE A 157 -10.12 10.07 -0.83
CA ILE A 157 -11.20 10.96 -0.38
C ILE A 157 -10.81 12.42 -0.61
N VAL A 158 -9.57 12.80 -0.25
CA VAL A 158 -9.06 14.15 -0.49
C VAL A 158 -9.06 14.49 -1.99
N PHE A 159 -8.67 13.54 -2.83
CA PHE A 159 -8.72 13.68 -4.29
C PHE A 159 -10.15 13.87 -4.83
N ILE A 160 -11.12 13.12 -4.30
CA ILE A 160 -12.53 13.28 -4.67
C ILE A 160 -13.02 14.69 -4.30
N PHE A 161 -12.69 15.19 -3.10
CA PHE A 161 -13.02 16.56 -2.70
C PHE A 161 -12.36 17.61 -3.57
N TYR A 162 -11.07 17.43 -3.90
CA TYR A 162 -10.35 18.31 -4.81
C TYR A 162 -11.00 18.40 -6.20
N ILE A 163 -11.40 17.26 -6.78
CA ILE A 163 -12.08 17.24 -8.08
C ILE A 163 -13.45 17.90 -8.00
N ALA A 164 -14.19 17.66 -6.92
CA ALA A 164 -15.51 18.25 -6.66
C ALA A 164 -15.45 19.76 -6.39
N GLY A 165 -14.25 20.36 -6.29
CA GLY A 165 -14.07 21.77 -5.98
C GLY A 165 -14.33 22.12 -4.52
N ILE A 166 -14.32 21.12 -3.62
CA ILE A 166 -14.51 21.30 -2.19
C ILE A 166 -13.14 21.56 -1.55
N GLY A 167 -12.90 22.81 -1.13
CA GLY A 167 -11.64 23.23 -0.51
C GLY A 167 -11.25 24.66 -0.92
N PRO A 168 -10.06 25.14 -0.50
CA PRO A 168 -9.54 26.41 -0.93
C PRO A 168 -9.33 26.41 -2.45
N LYS A 169 -9.85 27.42 -3.14
CA LYS A 169 -9.78 27.51 -4.61
C LYS A 169 -8.31 27.46 -5.06
N GLY A 170 -8.03 26.60 -6.05
CA GLY A 170 -6.71 26.46 -6.66
C GLY A 170 -5.67 25.69 -5.84
N ILE A 171 -5.90 25.44 -4.54
CA ILE A 171 -4.95 24.69 -3.71
C ILE A 171 -5.23 23.19 -3.86
N ASP A 172 -4.22 22.46 -4.29
CA ASP A 172 -4.19 21.00 -4.24
C ASP A 172 -3.94 20.51 -2.80
N LEU A 173 -4.92 19.76 -2.28
CA LEU A 173 -4.88 19.18 -0.94
C LEU A 173 -4.33 17.74 -0.93
N ASN A 174 -4.14 17.11 -2.08
CA ASN A 174 -3.72 15.71 -2.19
C ASN A 174 -2.40 15.40 -1.45
N PRO A 175 -1.36 16.27 -1.46
CA PRO A 175 -0.15 16.06 -0.67
C PRO A 175 -0.43 15.87 0.84
N PHE A 176 -1.41 16.57 1.40
CA PHE A 176 -1.83 16.38 2.79
C PHE A 176 -2.54 15.05 3.00
N GLY A 177 -3.36 14.61 2.04
CA GLY A 177 -3.94 13.27 2.04
C GLY A 177 -2.87 12.18 2.06
N PHE A 178 -1.80 12.34 1.29
CA PHE A 178 -0.66 11.43 1.30
C PHE A 178 0.15 11.48 2.61
N MET A 179 0.28 12.65 3.23
CA MET A 179 0.88 12.78 4.56
C MET A 179 0.11 11.95 5.58
N LEU A 180 -1.22 12.07 5.62
CA LEU A 180 -2.06 11.26 6.52
C LEU A 180 -1.98 9.76 6.20
N MET A 181 -1.95 9.38 4.92
CA MET A 181 -1.68 8.00 4.51
C MET A 181 -0.34 7.51 5.07
N GLY A 182 0.72 8.31 4.94
CA GLY A 182 2.06 8.01 5.44
C GLY A 182 2.08 7.76 6.95
N LEU A 183 1.31 8.54 7.74
CA LEU A 183 1.17 8.33 9.18
C LEU A 183 0.45 7.03 9.50
N VAL A 184 -0.66 6.72 8.81
CA VAL A 184 -1.43 5.48 9.03
C VAL A 184 -0.62 4.25 8.63
N ILE A 185 0.01 4.27 7.46
CA ILE A 185 0.84 3.16 7.00
C ILE A 185 2.09 3.05 7.87
N GLY A 186 2.73 4.16 8.25
CA GLY A 186 3.86 4.19 9.17
C GLY A 186 3.53 3.57 10.52
N TYR A 187 2.38 3.92 11.10
CA TYR A 187 1.86 3.26 12.30
C TYR A 187 1.71 1.74 12.10
N GLY A 188 1.16 1.33 10.95
CA GLY A 188 1.11 -0.07 10.53
C GLY A 188 2.49 -0.72 10.45
N LEU A 189 3.49 -0.05 9.90
CA LEU A 189 4.86 -0.56 9.77
C LEU A 189 5.52 -0.79 11.14
N PHE A 190 5.48 0.21 12.02
CA PHE A 190 6.20 0.21 13.30
C PHE A 190 5.50 -0.57 14.41
N PHE A 191 4.16 -0.49 14.49
CA PHE A 191 3.39 -1.12 15.57
C PHE A 191 2.66 -2.38 15.13
N GLN A 192 2.56 -2.60 13.82
CA GLN A 192 2.16 -3.85 13.17
C GLN A 192 3.07 -5.03 13.48
N ARG A 193 4.40 -4.87 13.34
CA ARG A 193 5.33 -5.94 12.89
C ARG A 193 5.22 -6.21 11.38
N PHE A 194 4.97 -5.19 10.57
CA PHE A 194 4.78 -5.34 9.11
C PHE A 194 6.06 -5.81 8.39
N LEU A 195 7.21 -5.66 9.05
CA LEU A 195 8.54 -6.06 8.62
C LEU A 195 9.07 -7.31 9.35
N GLU A 196 8.30 -7.91 10.27
CA GLU A 196 8.73 -9.19 10.86
C GLU A 196 8.51 -10.31 9.83
N ILE A 197 9.59 -10.63 9.13
CA ILE A 197 9.77 -11.82 8.27
C ILE A 197 9.59 -13.15 9.05
N THR A 198 9.36 -13.06 10.36
CA THR A 198 9.51 -14.16 11.30
C THR A 198 8.43 -15.26 11.24
N PRO A 199 7.11 -15.02 11.02
CA PRO A 199 6.14 -16.12 11.13
C PRO A 199 6.11 -17.04 9.90
N VAL A 200 6.41 -16.56 8.69
CA VAL A 200 6.34 -17.40 7.47
C VAL A 200 7.51 -18.37 7.41
N ALA A 201 8.74 -17.88 7.65
CA ALA A 201 9.92 -18.75 7.71
C ALA A 201 9.83 -19.71 8.90
N PHE A 202 9.44 -19.24 10.08
CA PHE A 202 9.27 -20.11 11.24
C PHE A 202 8.18 -21.16 10.99
N SER A 203 7.01 -20.80 10.45
CA SER A 203 5.94 -21.79 10.20
C SER A 203 6.30 -22.79 9.10
N ALA A 204 7.04 -22.37 8.07
CA ALA A 204 7.54 -23.26 7.02
C ALA A 204 8.61 -24.23 7.55
N ILE A 205 9.58 -23.72 8.33
CA ILE A 205 10.59 -24.57 8.99
C ILE A 205 9.91 -25.51 9.97
N PHE A 206 9.07 -24.99 10.85
CA PHE A 206 8.37 -25.75 11.88
C PHE A 206 7.53 -26.89 11.30
N ARG A 207 6.81 -26.67 10.18
CA ARG A 207 6.01 -27.71 9.51
C ARG A 207 6.86 -28.74 8.76
N ASN A 208 7.99 -28.34 8.18
CA ASN A 208 8.83 -29.20 7.34
C ASN A 208 9.98 -29.87 8.10
N MET A 209 10.20 -29.54 9.38
CA MET A 209 11.14 -30.24 10.25
C MET A 209 10.77 -31.72 10.38
N ARG A 210 11.79 -32.58 10.39
CA ARG A 210 11.62 -34.04 10.53
C ARG A 210 11.56 -34.48 11.97
N GLU A 211 12.11 -33.68 12.89
CA GLU A 211 12.08 -33.89 14.32
C GLU A 211 10.75 -33.45 14.90
N GLY A 212 10.21 -34.22 15.85
CA GLY A 212 9.01 -33.82 16.60
C GLY A 212 9.31 -32.68 17.56
N VAL A 213 8.57 -31.58 17.46
CA VAL A 213 8.71 -30.40 18.34
C VAL A 213 7.41 -30.13 19.08
N ILE A 214 7.52 -29.86 20.37
CA ILE A 214 6.44 -29.33 21.23
C ILE A 214 6.88 -27.96 21.73
N ILE A 215 5.97 -26.99 21.68
CA ILE A 215 6.17 -25.64 22.21
C ILE A 215 5.34 -25.49 23.48
N PHE A 216 5.95 -24.88 24.51
CA PHE A 216 5.30 -24.58 25.78
C PHE A 216 5.21 -23.07 26.03
N ASP A 217 4.20 -22.63 26.79
CA ASP A 217 4.15 -21.30 27.39
C ASP A 217 5.02 -21.23 28.66
N ALA A 218 5.15 -20.02 29.22
CA ALA A 218 5.86 -19.80 30.49
C ALA A 218 5.24 -20.57 31.68
N GLY A 219 3.97 -20.99 31.57
CA GLY A 219 3.26 -21.80 32.56
C GLY A 219 3.38 -23.31 32.31
N LYS A 220 4.33 -23.76 31.47
CA LYS A 220 4.54 -25.16 31.09
C LYS A 220 3.29 -25.82 30.46
N ARG A 221 2.44 -25.06 29.76
CA ARG A 221 1.31 -25.59 28.99
C ARG A 221 1.65 -25.66 27.51
N ILE A 222 1.14 -26.67 26.82
CA ILE A 222 1.39 -26.89 25.40
C ILE A 222 0.72 -25.79 24.59
N THR A 223 1.47 -25.06 23.78
CA THR A 223 0.94 -24.03 22.87
C THR A 223 0.89 -24.49 21.42
N GLY A 224 1.67 -25.51 21.06
CA GLY A 224 1.61 -26.11 19.72
C GLY A 224 2.63 -27.24 19.54
N PHE A 225 2.48 -27.96 18.43
CA PHE A 225 3.39 -29.02 18.00
C PHE A 225 3.43 -29.09 16.48
N ASN A 226 4.50 -29.66 15.92
CA ASN A 226 4.64 -29.80 14.47
C ASN A 226 4.06 -31.14 13.94
N PRO A 227 3.83 -31.26 12.63
CA PRO A 227 3.29 -32.49 12.04
C PRO A 227 4.19 -33.72 12.22
N ALA A 228 5.52 -33.55 12.30
CA ALA A 228 6.42 -34.67 12.54
C ALA A 228 6.15 -35.33 13.90
N LEU A 229 5.80 -34.55 14.93
CA LEU A 229 5.47 -35.09 16.24
C LEU A 229 4.22 -36.00 16.20
N THR A 230 3.19 -35.64 15.44
CA THR A 230 1.98 -36.46 15.33
C THR A 230 2.19 -37.71 14.47
N GLN A 231 3.18 -37.70 13.55
CA GLN A 231 3.61 -38.91 12.83
C GLN A 231 4.28 -39.92 13.76
N TYR A 232 5.15 -39.48 14.66
CA TYR A 232 5.79 -40.39 15.63
C TYR A 232 4.87 -40.79 16.79
N PHE A 233 3.96 -39.89 17.20
CA PHE A 233 3.06 -40.09 18.33
C PHE A 233 1.60 -39.78 17.96
N PRO A 234 0.88 -40.71 17.30
CA PRO A 234 -0.48 -40.49 16.78
C PRO A 234 -1.56 -40.20 17.83
N PHE A 235 -1.28 -40.46 19.12
CA PHE A 235 -2.18 -40.13 20.22
C PHE A 235 -2.15 -38.63 20.59
N ILE A 236 -1.15 -37.88 20.12
CA ILE A 236 -1.10 -36.42 20.28
C ILE A 236 -2.03 -35.80 19.24
N LYS A 237 -2.99 -35.03 19.74
CA LYS A 237 -4.06 -34.38 18.96
C LYS A 237 -4.21 -32.93 19.41
N GLU A 238 -4.91 -32.12 18.63
CA GLU A 238 -5.13 -30.69 18.95
C GLU A 238 -5.77 -30.47 20.33
N GLN A 239 -6.52 -31.43 20.85
CA GLN A 239 -7.09 -31.40 22.21
C GLN A 239 -6.03 -31.29 23.33
N TRP A 240 -4.76 -31.55 23.04
CA TRP A 240 -3.66 -31.40 23.99
C TRP A 240 -3.13 -29.96 24.08
N ILE A 241 -3.55 -29.07 23.18
CA ILE A 241 -3.22 -27.65 23.26
C ILE A 241 -3.88 -27.04 24.51
N GLY A 242 -3.10 -26.31 25.31
CA GLY A 242 -3.51 -25.74 26.59
C GLY A 242 -3.35 -26.68 27.79
N VAL A 243 -3.05 -27.97 27.56
CA VAL A 243 -2.82 -28.94 28.64
C VAL A 243 -1.44 -28.73 29.26
N SER A 244 -1.36 -28.83 30.59
CA SER A 244 -0.09 -28.76 31.32
C SER A 244 0.81 -29.93 30.99
N ALA A 245 2.12 -29.67 30.83
CA ALA A 245 3.14 -30.69 30.62
C ALA A 245 3.13 -31.78 31.71
N ALA A 246 2.63 -31.47 32.92
CA ALA A 246 2.47 -32.44 34.00
C ALA A 246 1.56 -33.63 33.63
N ASN A 247 0.57 -33.39 32.77
CA ASN A 247 -0.41 -34.38 32.34
C ASN A 247 -0.01 -35.13 31.06
N LEU A 248 1.21 -34.91 30.56
CA LEU A 248 1.71 -35.61 29.37
C LEU A 248 1.78 -37.13 29.62
N PRO A 249 1.50 -37.96 28.59
CA PRO A 249 1.55 -39.41 28.68
C PRO A 249 2.92 -39.91 29.14
N VAL A 250 2.93 -41.08 29.80
CA VAL A 250 4.13 -41.71 30.36
C VAL A 250 5.25 -41.85 29.33
N ILE A 251 4.93 -42.05 28.05
CA ILE A 251 5.93 -42.18 26.98
C ILE A 251 6.74 -40.89 26.75
N LEU A 252 6.24 -39.74 27.20
CA LEU A 252 6.91 -38.44 27.18
C LEU A 252 7.46 -38.03 28.56
N ASN A 253 7.41 -38.90 29.58
CA ASN A 253 8.01 -38.63 30.89
C ASN A 253 9.50 -38.24 30.83
N PRO A 254 10.34 -38.76 29.91
CA PRO A 254 11.73 -38.31 29.83
C PRO A 254 11.86 -36.79 29.62
N LEU A 255 10.87 -36.14 29.00
CA LEU A 255 10.85 -34.68 28.80
C LEU A 255 10.47 -33.91 30.07
N LYS A 256 9.73 -34.52 31.02
CA LYS A 256 9.44 -33.88 32.32
C LYS A 256 10.71 -33.64 33.13
N ASN A 257 11.71 -34.50 32.96
CA ASN A 257 13.00 -34.37 33.65
C ASN A 257 13.92 -33.32 33.02
N LEU A 258 13.57 -32.80 31.84
CA LEU A 258 14.34 -31.78 31.10
C LEU A 258 13.79 -30.36 31.25
N LEU A 259 12.64 -30.18 31.95
CA LEU A 259 11.88 -28.93 32.09
C LEU A 259 11.73 -28.48 33.55
#